data_AF-A0A139REZ5-F1
#
_entry.id   AF-A0A139REZ5-F1
#
_cell.length_a   1.000
_cell.length_b   1.000
_cell.length_c   1.000
_cell.angle_alpha   90.00
_cell.angle_beta   90.00
_cell.angle_gamma   90.00
#
_symmetry.space_group_name_H-M   'P 1'
#
loop_
_entity.id
_entity.type
_entity.pdbx_description
1 polymer ?
#
loop_
_entity_poly.entity_id
_entity_poly.type
_entity_poly.pdbx_seq_one_letter_code
_entity_poly.pdbx_strand_id
1 'polypeptide(L)'
;MTQNYVKEDNLQTAMAEYQDNMGERRTLYDQYEIELGTVTQVYNNTTGAGEQVYAVVKNPNEKAEDVQEVTVLFRGSTGPDHILNEAPDVWNDWAENDAVIAKRIVMQSNPSDRDNSTEQLKASARALKDIMEKYPNAKINIYGHSLGSMDAQYAMAALEASQIERIQQAYIYNGPDIYRILSPEQRKIVDQIKGRIYNYADPKDKISMVGRDPAKGSIGSVGMVYYVDSEQEDFVNQHMTYGYRLDKNGKIKILSNTSTVAYNDFLIKMEGYKTLKNILSSDGYTAGEQLFLDSEQAKIAASGICRIVTEEMDIIKNIYNRGIQDASEVFASCSNVPWGFILSSYETEVAYSEGGLNYETTIGIIQNRFHPVVDKVKQLEKDFTDLEKQIQNGIQKKLDEDRELASKFSQWESLL
;
A
#
# COMPACT_ATOMS: atom_id res chain seq x y z
N MET A 1 -13.74 29.90 4.27
CA MET A 1 -12.45 29.39 4.78
C MET A 1 -12.24 28.07 4.08
N THR A 2 -11.20 27.95 3.28
CA THR A 2 -10.75 26.67 2.72
C THR A 2 -10.37 25.76 3.88
N GLN A 3 -10.85 24.52 3.86
CA GLN A 3 -10.52 23.52 4.87
C GLN A 3 -9.04 23.15 4.73
N ASN A 4 -8.32 23.05 5.85
CA ASN A 4 -6.94 22.56 5.84
C ASN A 4 -6.94 21.03 5.73
N TYR A 5 -6.00 20.48 4.95
CA TYR A 5 -5.74 19.04 4.91
C TYR A 5 -5.31 18.50 6.28
N VAL A 6 -5.38 17.19 6.45
CA VAL A 6 -5.00 16.52 7.69
C VAL A 6 -3.52 16.71 8.00
N LYS A 7 -3.21 17.14 9.24
CA LYS A 7 -1.84 17.44 9.71
C LYS A 7 -1.00 16.19 9.98
N GLU A 8 -0.59 15.51 8.91
CA GLU A 8 0.45 14.47 8.92
C GLU A 8 1.59 14.88 7.98
N ASP A 9 2.84 14.81 8.45
CA ASP A 9 3.99 15.46 7.81
C ASP A 9 4.19 15.07 6.33
N ASN A 10 4.03 13.79 5.99
CA ASN A 10 4.23 13.34 4.61
C ASN A 10 3.06 13.74 3.71
N LEU A 11 1.83 13.68 4.21
CA LEU A 11 0.65 14.17 3.50
C LEU A 11 0.77 15.68 3.27
N GLN A 12 1.21 16.45 4.27
CA GLN A 12 1.45 17.88 4.14
C GLN A 12 2.50 18.19 3.08
N THR A 13 3.58 17.41 3.04
CA THR A 13 4.62 17.52 2.00
C THR A 13 4.06 17.22 0.62
N ALA A 14 3.24 16.17 0.47
CA ALA A 14 2.59 15.85 -0.80
C ALA A 14 1.62 16.96 -1.25
N MET A 15 0.75 17.42 -0.35
CA MET A 15 -0.25 18.45 -0.67
C MET A 15 0.37 19.85 -0.88
N ALA A 16 1.65 20.05 -0.54
CA ALA A 16 2.38 21.27 -0.87
C ALA A 16 2.50 21.50 -2.38
N GLU A 17 2.29 20.46 -3.21
CA GLU A 17 2.24 20.58 -4.66
C GLU A 17 1.20 21.59 -5.18
N TYR A 18 0.15 21.85 -4.37
CA TYR A 18 -0.92 22.79 -4.68
C TYR A 18 -0.67 24.22 -4.19
N GLN A 19 0.46 24.49 -3.54
CA GLN A 19 0.78 25.83 -3.05
C GLN A 19 1.12 26.78 -4.21
N ASP A 20 0.84 28.07 -4.03
CA ASP A 20 1.03 29.09 -5.05
C ASP A 20 2.52 29.42 -5.34
N ASN A 21 3.43 28.99 -4.47
CA ASN A 21 4.86 29.34 -4.48
C ASN A 21 5.77 28.29 -5.16
N MET A 22 5.24 27.47 -6.06
CA MET A 22 5.97 26.40 -6.78
C MET A 22 6.94 26.90 -7.88
N GLY A 23 7.53 28.09 -7.70
CA GLY A 23 8.47 28.70 -8.65
C GLY A 23 9.93 28.40 -8.32
N GLU A 24 10.81 28.41 -9.33
CA GLU A 24 12.25 28.20 -9.10
C GLU A 24 12.84 29.26 -8.15
N ARG A 25 13.72 28.82 -7.24
CA ARG A 25 14.33 29.60 -6.15
C ARG A 25 13.35 30.17 -5.13
N ARG A 26 12.12 29.67 -5.08
CA ARG A 26 11.17 30.00 -4.02
C ARG A 26 11.29 29.00 -2.87
N THR A 27 11.20 29.50 -1.64
CA THR A 27 11.00 28.67 -0.47
C THR A 27 9.59 28.10 -0.50
N LEU A 28 9.48 26.78 -0.38
CA LEU A 28 8.24 26.03 -0.30
C LEU A 28 7.87 25.82 1.16
N TYR A 29 6.58 25.98 1.46
CA TYR A 29 5.99 25.74 2.76
C TYR A 29 4.83 24.76 2.60
N ASP A 30 4.53 23.98 3.63
CA ASP A 30 3.23 23.31 3.71
C ASP A 30 2.11 24.32 4.08
N GLN A 31 0.85 23.86 4.13
CA GLN A 31 -0.28 24.74 4.47
C GLN A 31 -0.26 25.24 5.94
N TYR A 32 0.61 24.68 6.78
CA TYR A 32 0.80 25.04 8.18
C TYR A 32 2.05 25.89 8.39
N GLU A 33 2.59 26.47 7.31
CA GLU A 33 3.77 27.35 7.31
C GLU A 33 5.06 26.66 7.76
N ILE A 34 5.15 25.33 7.64
CA ILE A 34 6.39 24.58 7.86
C ILE A 34 7.22 24.61 6.59
N GLU A 35 8.47 25.08 6.69
CA GLU A 35 9.40 25.14 5.56
C GLU A 35 9.82 23.73 5.10
N LEU A 36 9.58 23.43 3.84
CA LEU A 36 9.98 22.16 3.20
C LEU A 36 11.34 22.27 2.48
N GLY A 37 11.75 23.49 2.14
CA GLY A 37 13.03 23.79 1.49
C GLY A 37 12.86 24.77 0.33
N THR A 38 13.82 24.80 -0.59
CA THR A 38 13.81 25.67 -1.77
C THR A 38 13.59 24.86 -3.05
N VAL A 39 12.63 25.28 -3.87
CA VAL A 39 12.40 24.71 -5.21
C VAL A 39 13.59 25.05 -6.12
N THR A 40 14.23 24.05 -6.68
CA THR A 40 15.46 24.21 -7.49
C THR A 40 15.33 23.73 -8.92
N GLN A 41 14.31 22.92 -9.25
CA GLN A 41 13.97 22.52 -10.61
C GLN A 41 12.46 22.53 -10.77
N VAL A 42 11.99 23.00 -11.92
CA VAL A 42 10.57 23.12 -12.26
C VAL A 42 10.37 22.56 -13.66
N TYR A 43 9.62 21.47 -13.75
CA TYR A 43 9.15 20.88 -15.00
C TYR A 43 7.64 21.08 -15.03
N ASN A 44 7.18 22.16 -15.66
CA ASN A 44 5.76 22.48 -15.78
C ASN A 44 5.38 22.53 -17.25
N ASN A 45 4.85 21.42 -17.75
CA ASN A 45 4.46 21.20 -19.13
C ASN A 45 5.57 21.57 -20.14
N THR A 46 6.82 21.31 -19.77
CA THR A 46 8.01 21.59 -20.59
C THR A 46 8.03 20.76 -21.87
N THR A 47 7.41 19.59 -21.87
CA THR A 47 7.31 18.70 -23.05
C THR A 47 6.02 18.88 -23.85
N GLY A 48 5.07 19.67 -23.36
CA GLY A 48 3.72 19.77 -23.93
C GLY A 48 2.79 18.59 -23.56
N ALA A 49 3.25 17.65 -22.71
CA ALA A 49 2.50 16.46 -22.32
C ALA A 49 1.72 16.63 -21.00
N GLY A 50 1.85 17.76 -20.31
CA GLY A 50 1.13 18.07 -19.06
C GLY A 50 1.87 17.73 -17.77
N GLU A 51 3.14 17.33 -17.81
CA GLU A 51 3.90 16.95 -16.62
C GLU A 51 4.12 18.14 -15.67
N GLN A 52 4.01 17.90 -14.36
CA GLN A 52 4.26 18.91 -13.34
C GLN A 52 5.12 18.31 -12.22
N VAL A 53 6.45 18.50 -12.30
CA VAL A 53 7.43 17.89 -11.40
C VAL A 53 8.38 18.94 -10.84
N TYR A 54 8.66 18.88 -9.54
CA TYR A 54 9.42 19.89 -8.82
C TYR A 54 10.47 19.25 -7.91
N ALA A 55 11.70 19.75 -7.95
CA ALA A 55 12.75 19.34 -7.00
C ALA A 55 12.92 20.38 -5.90
N VAL A 56 12.95 19.94 -4.65
CA VAL A 56 13.09 20.77 -3.45
C VAL A 56 14.29 20.28 -2.65
N VAL A 57 15.16 21.20 -2.23
CA VAL A 57 16.34 20.91 -1.41
C VAL A 57 16.41 21.85 -0.21
N LYS A 58 17.01 21.39 0.89
CA LYS A 58 17.16 22.21 2.12
C LYS A 58 18.07 23.42 1.91
N ASN A 59 19.19 23.25 1.21
CA ASN A 59 20.15 24.32 0.93
C ASN A 59 20.39 24.47 -0.59
N PRO A 60 19.78 25.47 -1.25
CA PRO A 60 19.92 25.63 -2.71
C PRO A 60 21.31 26.12 -3.14
N ASN A 61 22.16 26.56 -2.20
CA ASN A 61 23.51 27.05 -2.48
C ASN A 61 24.59 25.96 -2.35
N GLU A 62 24.21 24.77 -1.89
CA GLU A 62 25.11 23.61 -1.84
C GLU A 62 25.43 23.13 -3.26
N LYS A 63 26.65 22.61 -3.47
CA LYS A 63 26.98 22.01 -4.76
C LYS A 63 26.13 20.76 -4.95
N ALA A 64 25.69 20.51 -6.18
CA ALA A 64 24.73 19.43 -6.42
C ALA A 64 25.25 18.03 -6.05
N GLU A 65 26.57 17.83 -6.07
CA GLU A 65 27.25 16.60 -5.61
C GLU A 65 27.25 16.44 -4.08
N ASP A 66 27.16 17.55 -3.34
CA ASP A 66 27.19 17.57 -1.88
C ASP A 66 25.77 17.45 -1.27
N VAL A 67 24.73 17.66 -2.10
CA VAL A 67 23.32 17.53 -1.67
C VAL A 67 23.03 16.10 -1.26
N GLN A 68 22.62 15.93 0.00
CA GLN A 68 22.34 14.62 0.60
C GLN A 68 20.93 14.11 0.27
N GLU A 69 19.95 15.00 0.20
CA GLU A 69 18.52 14.66 0.05
C GLU A 69 17.85 15.62 -0.93
N VAL A 70 17.02 15.08 -1.82
CA VAL A 70 16.14 15.84 -2.71
C VAL A 70 14.71 15.35 -2.52
N THR A 71 13.80 16.27 -2.25
CA THR A 71 12.36 16.01 -2.25
C THR A 71 11.81 16.31 -3.65
N VAL A 72 11.13 15.35 -4.26
CA VAL A 72 10.52 15.47 -5.59
C VAL A 72 9.01 15.42 -5.46
N LEU A 73 8.33 16.49 -5.87
CA LEU A 73 6.88 16.59 -5.87
C LEU A 73 6.35 16.40 -7.30
N PHE A 74 5.43 15.46 -7.48
CA PHE A 74 4.68 15.24 -8.72
C PHE A 74 3.27 15.76 -8.51
N ARG A 75 2.92 16.87 -9.16
CA ARG A 75 1.65 17.57 -8.94
C ARG A 75 0.51 16.89 -9.67
N GLY A 76 -0.61 16.66 -8.98
CA GLY A 76 -1.86 16.22 -9.57
C GLY A 76 -2.53 17.27 -10.45
N SER A 77 -3.55 16.86 -11.19
CA SER A 77 -4.24 17.69 -12.18
C SER A 77 -4.70 19.02 -11.58
N THR A 78 -4.47 20.13 -12.30
CA THR A 78 -4.96 21.46 -11.94
C THR A 78 -6.48 21.51 -12.18
N GLY A 79 -7.26 21.04 -11.21
CA GLY A 79 -8.72 21.07 -11.33
C GLY A 79 -9.52 20.19 -10.39
N PRO A 80 -9.26 20.13 -9.07
CA PRO A 80 -10.29 19.62 -8.16
C PRO A 80 -11.60 20.41 -8.31
N ASP A 81 -11.53 21.68 -8.72
CA ASP A 81 -12.69 22.52 -9.02
C ASP A 81 -13.50 22.06 -10.25
N HIS A 82 -12.89 21.37 -11.21
CA HIS A 82 -13.58 20.77 -12.36
C HIS A 82 -14.19 19.40 -12.02
N ILE A 83 -13.74 18.78 -10.93
CA ILE A 83 -14.29 17.53 -10.38
C ILE A 83 -15.56 17.79 -9.53
N LEU A 84 -15.87 19.06 -9.20
CA LEU A 84 -16.94 19.47 -8.28
C LEU A 84 -18.37 19.16 -8.71
N ASN A 85 -18.63 18.82 -9.99
CA ASN A 85 -20.00 18.73 -10.50
C ASN A 85 -20.34 17.33 -11.03
N GLU A 86 -21.03 16.57 -10.17
CA GLU A 86 -21.91 15.44 -10.50
C GLU A 86 -21.27 14.05 -10.77
N ALA A 87 -21.55 13.13 -9.84
CA ALA A 87 -20.91 11.82 -9.66
C ALA A 87 -20.94 10.79 -10.82
N PRO A 88 -21.74 10.91 -11.90
CA PRO A 88 -21.60 10.11 -13.12
C PRO A 88 -20.70 10.74 -14.19
N ASP A 89 -20.59 12.07 -14.24
CA ASP A 89 -19.82 12.82 -15.24
C ASP A 89 -18.33 12.96 -14.88
N VAL A 90 -17.96 12.65 -13.63
CA VAL A 90 -16.57 12.60 -13.13
C VAL A 90 -15.59 11.85 -14.04
N TRP A 91 -16.01 10.74 -14.67
CA TRP A 91 -15.13 9.99 -15.58
C TRP A 91 -14.97 10.67 -16.95
N ASN A 92 -15.99 11.40 -17.40
CA ASN A 92 -15.98 12.14 -18.66
C ASN A 92 -15.24 13.48 -18.53
N ASP A 93 -15.26 14.09 -17.34
CA ASP A 93 -14.62 15.38 -17.02
C ASP A 93 -13.21 15.24 -16.41
N TRP A 94 -12.73 14.02 -16.19
CA TRP A 94 -11.33 13.78 -15.88
C TRP A 94 -10.48 14.26 -17.07
N ALA A 95 -9.49 15.13 -16.82
CA ALA A 95 -8.68 15.76 -17.86
C ALA A 95 -8.19 14.72 -18.91
N GLU A 96 -8.06 15.14 -20.18
CA GLU A 96 -7.93 14.21 -21.32
C GLU A 96 -6.90 13.08 -21.13
N ASN A 97 -5.74 13.37 -20.53
CA ASN A 97 -4.70 12.36 -20.25
C ASN A 97 -5.14 11.32 -19.21
N ASP A 98 -5.89 11.76 -18.21
CA ASP A 98 -6.23 10.99 -17.03
C ASP A 98 -7.34 9.98 -17.33
N ALA A 99 -8.36 10.42 -18.06
CA ALA A 99 -9.42 9.56 -18.56
C ALA A 99 -8.86 8.43 -19.45
N VAL A 100 -7.84 8.75 -20.28
CA VAL A 100 -7.18 7.76 -21.15
C VAL A 100 -6.46 6.71 -20.33
N ILE A 101 -5.65 7.12 -19.35
CA ILE A 101 -4.87 6.18 -18.55
C ILE A 101 -5.77 5.34 -17.63
N ALA A 102 -6.78 5.94 -17.03
CA ALA A 102 -7.74 5.23 -16.20
C ALA A 102 -8.53 4.21 -17.01
N LYS A 103 -8.95 4.55 -18.23
CA LYS A 103 -9.57 3.61 -19.17
C LYS A 103 -8.66 2.43 -19.48
N ARG A 104 -7.37 2.68 -19.73
CA ARG A 104 -6.38 1.60 -19.94
C ARG A 104 -6.28 0.70 -18.72
N ILE A 105 -6.23 1.25 -17.51
CA ILE A 105 -6.17 0.48 -16.27
C ILE A 105 -7.42 -0.38 -16.09
N VAL A 106 -8.61 0.18 -16.26
CA VAL A 106 -9.89 -0.53 -16.10
C VAL A 106 -10.07 -1.63 -17.14
N MET A 107 -9.67 -1.39 -18.39
CA MET A 107 -9.74 -2.39 -19.46
C MET A 107 -8.70 -3.51 -19.31
N GLN A 108 -7.67 -3.31 -18.49
CA GLN A 108 -6.57 -4.24 -18.30
C GLN A 108 -6.89 -5.24 -17.16
N SER A 109 -7.55 -6.34 -17.52
CA SER A 109 -7.96 -7.37 -16.54
C SER A 109 -6.76 -8.13 -15.93
N ASN A 110 -5.71 -8.38 -16.72
CA ASN A 110 -4.46 -9.03 -16.31
C ASN A 110 -3.28 -8.08 -16.49
N PRO A 111 -2.17 -8.18 -15.74
CA PRO A 111 -0.98 -7.35 -15.97
C PRO A 111 -0.52 -7.39 -17.43
N SER A 112 -0.16 -6.23 -17.97
CA SER A 112 0.28 -6.08 -19.36
C SER A 112 1.66 -6.68 -19.58
N ASP A 113 1.90 -7.20 -20.79
CA ASP A 113 3.21 -7.65 -21.27
C ASP A 113 4.05 -6.51 -21.87
N ARG A 114 3.48 -5.30 -21.96
CA ARG A 114 4.13 -4.09 -22.49
C ARG A 114 3.72 -2.84 -21.72
N ASP A 115 4.55 -1.80 -21.81
CA ASP A 115 4.23 -0.48 -21.30
C ASP A 115 3.04 0.14 -22.09
N ASN A 116 1.95 0.46 -21.39
CA ASN A 116 0.78 1.16 -21.94
C ASN A 116 0.58 2.56 -21.32
N SER A 117 1.65 3.21 -20.86
CA SER A 117 1.63 4.56 -20.28
C SER A 117 1.30 5.68 -21.30
N THR A 118 0.92 6.84 -20.78
CA THR A 118 0.73 8.08 -21.56
C THR A 118 2.05 8.85 -21.70
N GLU A 119 2.08 9.83 -22.60
CA GLU A 119 3.27 10.69 -22.74
C GLU A 119 3.52 11.58 -21.52
N GLN A 120 2.47 11.93 -20.76
CA GLN A 120 2.63 12.65 -19.49
C GLN A 120 3.45 11.85 -18.48
N LEU A 121 3.07 10.59 -18.23
CA LEU A 121 3.81 9.69 -17.34
C LEU A 121 5.28 9.57 -17.77
N LYS A 122 5.52 9.45 -19.08
CA LYS A 122 6.88 9.40 -19.64
C LYS A 122 7.65 10.71 -19.48
N ALA A 123 6.99 11.86 -19.59
CA ALA A 123 7.60 13.15 -19.35
C ALA A 123 7.97 13.33 -17.87
N SER A 124 7.09 12.92 -16.96
CA SER A 124 7.35 12.87 -15.52
C SER A 124 8.54 11.97 -15.17
N ALA A 125 8.68 10.83 -15.84
CA ALA A 125 9.85 9.95 -15.71
C ALA A 125 11.15 10.61 -16.18
N ARG A 126 11.12 11.35 -17.29
CA ARG A 126 12.29 12.11 -17.77
C ARG A 126 12.69 13.19 -16.76
N ALA A 127 11.73 13.95 -16.25
CA ALA A 127 11.96 14.96 -15.23
C ALA A 127 12.63 14.37 -13.96
N LEU A 128 12.17 13.21 -13.48
CA LEU A 128 12.82 12.55 -12.35
C LEU A 128 14.28 12.18 -12.65
N LYS A 129 14.56 11.62 -13.83
CA LYS A 129 15.93 11.28 -14.24
C LYS A 129 16.82 12.50 -14.31
N ASP A 130 16.35 13.60 -14.92
CA ASP A 130 17.08 14.85 -15.00
C ASP A 130 17.40 15.41 -13.59
N ILE A 131 16.45 15.30 -12.64
CA ILE A 131 16.68 15.67 -11.23
C ILE A 131 17.75 14.78 -10.59
N MET A 132 17.68 13.47 -10.80
CA MET A 132 18.64 12.52 -10.24
C MET A 132 20.04 12.66 -10.84
N GLU A 133 20.15 13.06 -12.12
CA GLU A 133 21.41 13.40 -12.79
C GLU A 133 21.99 14.70 -12.24
N LYS A 134 21.15 15.73 -12.02
CA LYS A 134 21.59 16.99 -11.40
C LYS A 134 22.18 16.77 -10.02
N TYR A 135 21.56 15.92 -9.20
CA TYR A 135 21.97 15.63 -7.83
C TYR A 135 22.50 14.20 -7.69
N PRO A 136 23.71 13.87 -8.19
CA PRO A 136 24.12 12.47 -8.42
C PRO A 136 24.28 11.62 -7.15
N ASN A 137 24.54 12.24 -5.99
CA ASN A 137 24.76 11.53 -4.73
C ASN A 137 23.55 11.57 -3.78
N ALA A 138 22.53 12.36 -4.12
CA ALA A 138 21.39 12.57 -3.24
C ALA A 138 20.52 11.32 -3.12
N LYS A 139 20.00 11.08 -1.91
CA LYS A 139 18.82 10.27 -1.67
C LYS A 139 17.57 11.03 -2.10
N ILE A 140 16.60 10.31 -2.65
CA ILE A 140 15.42 10.91 -3.28
C ILE A 140 14.17 10.54 -2.47
N ASN A 141 13.41 11.57 -2.07
CA ASN A 141 12.13 11.44 -1.40
C ASN A 141 11.02 11.87 -2.36
N ILE A 142 10.10 10.97 -2.71
CA ILE A 142 9.08 11.22 -3.74
C ILE A 142 7.72 11.46 -3.09
N TYR A 143 6.99 12.47 -3.56
CA TYR A 143 5.62 12.72 -3.13
C TYR A 143 4.71 13.01 -4.33
N GLY A 144 3.45 12.62 -4.23
CA GLY A 144 2.44 13.00 -5.22
C GLY A 144 1.03 12.62 -4.82
N HIS A 145 0.06 13.41 -5.27
CA HIS A 145 -1.36 13.18 -5.03
C HIS A 145 -2.14 13.06 -6.35
N SER A 146 -3.24 12.30 -6.35
CA SER A 146 -4.13 12.15 -7.52
C SER A 146 -3.36 11.67 -8.77
N LEU A 147 -3.41 12.41 -9.89
CA LEU A 147 -2.59 12.14 -11.09
C LEU A 147 -1.09 12.14 -10.80
N GLY A 148 -0.63 13.03 -9.92
CA GLY A 148 0.77 13.14 -9.50
C GLY A 148 1.28 11.85 -8.85
N SER A 149 0.41 11.11 -8.17
CA SER A 149 0.73 9.76 -7.68
C SER A 149 0.98 8.78 -8.84
N MET A 150 0.22 8.85 -9.94
CA MET A 150 0.46 8.01 -11.12
C MET A 150 1.77 8.38 -11.82
N ASP A 151 2.03 9.68 -11.96
CA ASP A 151 3.28 10.22 -12.50
C ASP A 151 4.49 9.72 -11.69
N ALA A 152 4.41 9.80 -10.35
CA ALA A 152 5.43 9.28 -9.44
C ALA A 152 5.63 7.76 -9.58
N GLN A 153 4.54 6.99 -9.61
CA GLN A 153 4.59 5.53 -9.78
C GLN A 153 5.31 5.15 -11.07
N TYR A 154 4.98 5.81 -12.18
CA TYR A 154 5.60 5.53 -13.47
C TYR A 154 7.05 6.00 -13.51
N ALA A 155 7.33 7.19 -12.96
CA ALA A 155 8.68 7.75 -12.92
C ALA A 155 9.65 6.81 -12.20
N MET A 156 9.24 6.25 -11.05
CA MET A 156 10.02 5.21 -10.35
C MET A 156 10.16 3.93 -11.19
N ALA A 157 9.09 3.47 -11.84
CA ALA A 157 9.11 2.26 -12.66
C ALA A 157 10.01 2.36 -13.90
N ALA A 158 10.27 3.58 -14.38
CA ALA A 158 11.12 3.85 -15.52
C ALA A 158 12.62 4.01 -15.17
N LEU A 159 12.99 3.96 -13.89
CA LEU A 159 14.39 4.04 -13.44
C LEU A 159 15.17 2.75 -13.73
N GLU A 160 16.49 2.90 -13.79
CA GLU A 160 17.41 1.76 -13.78
C GLU A 160 17.58 1.18 -12.35
N ALA A 161 18.02 -0.08 -12.26
CA ALA A 161 18.21 -0.76 -10.98
C ALA A 161 19.23 -0.05 -10.05
N SER A 162 20.23 0.65 -10.60
CA SER A 162 21.17 1.46 -9.82
C SER A 162 20.55 2.78 -9.34
N GLN A 163 19.63 3.35 -10.13
CA GLN A 163 18.95 4.60 -9.81
C GLN A 163 17.88 4.38 -8.75
N ILE A 164 17.07 3.31 -8.85
CA ILE A 164 15.96 3.05 -7.93
C ILE A 164 16.43 2.87 -6.47
N GLU A 165 17.66 2.38 -6.25
CA GLU A 165 18.26 2.27 -4.91
C GLU A 165 18.53 3.62 -4.22
N ARG A 166 18.55 4.72 -4.99
CA ARG A 166 18.65 6.08 -4.45
C ARG A 166 17.30 6.62 -3.96
N ILE A 167 16.19 5.99 -4.30
CA ILE A 167 14.89 6.32 -3.69
C ILE A 167 14.91 5.86 -2.24
N GLN A 168 14.79 6.83 -1.33
CA GLN A 168 14.76 6.61 0.11
C GLN A 168 13.35 6.25 0.57
N GLN A 169 12.36 7.03 0.13
CA GLN A 169 10.95 6.82 0.42
C GLN A 169 10.10 7.50 -0.66
N ALA A 170 8.90 6.98 -0.89
CA ALA A 170 7.89 7.58 -1.75
C ALA A 170 6.54 7.56 -1.03
N TYR A 171 5.87 8.71 -0.92
CA TYR A 171 4.53 8.84 -0.33
C TYR A 171 3.56 9.33 -1.39
N ILE A 172 2.63 8.46 -1.78
CA ILE A 172 1.67 8.76 -2.83
C ILE A 172 0.24 8.57 -2.31
N TYR A 173 -0.65 9.50 -2.64
CA TYR A 173 -1.97 9.61 -2.02
C TYR A 173 -3.09 9.68 -3.06
N ASN A 174 -4.16 8.91 -2.84
CA ASN A 174 -5.41 8.93 -3.58
C ASN A 174 -5.29 8.87 -5.13
N GLY A 175 -4.16 8.40 -5.66
CA GLY A 175 -3.97 8.19 -7.09
C GLY A 175 -4.36 6.78 -7.54
N PRO A 176 -4.84 6.59 -8.79
CA PRO A 176 -5.00 5.27 -9.40
C PRO A 176 -3.73 4.43 -9.34
N ASP A 177 -3.88 3.11 -9.29
CA ASP A 177 -2.73 2.18 -9.33
C ASP A 177 -2.42 1.79 -10.78
N ILE A 178 -1.18 2.02 -11.22
CA ILE A 178 -0.75 1.78 -12.60
C ILE A 178 -0.10 0.41 -12.81
N TYR A 179 0.03 -0.44 -11.78
CA TYR A 179 0.86 -1.66 -11.84
C TYR A 179 0.48 -2.57 -13.01
N ARG A 180 -0.82 -2.65 -13.33
CA ARG A 180 -1.36 -3.51 -14.40
C ARG A 180 -0.98 -3.05 -15.80
N ILE A 181 -0.67 -1.77 -16.00
CA ILE A 181 -0.35 -1.22 -17.33
C ILE A 181 1.16 -1.08 -17.58
N LEU A 182 1.99 -1.33 -16.56
CA LEU A 182 3.44 -1.39 -16.68
C LEU A 182 3.89 -2.63 -17.47
N SER A 183 5.10 -2.59 -18.03
CA SER A 183 5.77 -3.78 -18.56
C SER A 183 6.27 -4.71 -17.44
N PRO A 184 6.64 -5.97 -17.73
CA PRO A 184 7.28 -6.85 -16.76
C PRO A 184 8.56 -6.27 -16.14
N GLU A 185 9.39 -5.59 -16.93
CA GLU A 185 10.63 -4.96 -16.49
C GLU A 185 10.36 -3.80 -15.53
N GLN A 186 9.40 -2.94 -15.87
CA GLN A 186 8.98 -1.81 -15.04
C GLN A 186 8.43 -2.27 -13.68
N ARG A 187 7.60 -3.33 -13.67
CA ARG A 187 7.13 -3.94 -12.42
C ARG A 187 8.28 -4.44 -11.56
N LYS A 188 9.26 -5.10 -12.18
CA LYS A 188 10.45 -5.59 -11.47
C LYS A 188 11.23 -4.46 -10.79
N ILE A 189 11.31 -3.27 -11.40
CA ILE A 189 11.97 -2.10 -10.81
C ILE A 189 11.23 -1.63 -9.55
N VAL A 190 9.92 -1.35 -9.62
CA VAL A 190 9.18 -0.88 -8.42
C VAL A 190 9.05 -1.95 -7.33
N ASP A 191 9.04 -3.23 -7.70
CA ASP A 191 9.02 -4.35 -6.75
C ASP A 191 10.36 -4.52 -5.99
N GLN A 192 11.44 -3.85 -6.43
CA GLN A 192 12.71 -3.85 -5.68
C GLN A 192 12.59 -3.05 -4.38
N ILE A 193 11.96 -1.88 -4.45
CA ILE A 193 11.81 -0.93 -3.34
C ILE A 193 10.37 -0.86 -2.81
N LYS A 194 9.58 -1.93 -2.99
CA LYS A 194 8.15 -1.95 -2.64
C LYS A 194 7.88 -1.50 -1.20
N GLY A 195 8.79 -1.82 -0.26
CA GLY A 195 8.72 -1.43 1.14
C GLY A 195 9.05 0.04 1.43
N ARG A 196 9.60 0.79 0.45
CA ARG A 196 9.85 2.24 0.53
C ARG A 196 8.75 3.07 -0.12
N ILE A 197 7.79 2.45 -0.82
CA ILE A 197 6.69 3.14 -1.51
C ILE A 197 5.40 2.99 -0.69
N TYR A 198 4.97 4.06 -0.05
CA TYR A 198 3.76 4.16 0.76
C TYR A 198 2.60 4.70 -0.10
N ASN A 199 1.72 3.80 -0.51
CA ASN A 199 0.61 4.09 -1.42
C ASN A 199 -0.73 4.15 -0.68
N TYR A 200 -1.12 5.34 -0.24
CA TYR A 200 -2.36 5.56 0.50
C TYR A 200 -3.56 5.66 -0.45
N ALA A 201 -4.58 4.84 -0.21
CA ALA A 201 -5.82 4.82 -0.99
C ALA A 201 -7.02 4.84 -0.06
N ASP A 202 -7.97 5.72 -0.32
CA ASP A 202 -9.21 5.79 0.43
C ASP A 202 -10.30 4.95 -0.26
N PRO A 203 -10.81 3.86 0.33
CA PRO A 203 -11.85 3.06 -0.30
C PRO A 203 -13.16 3.80 -0.61
N LYS A 204 -13.37 4.97 -0.01
CA LYS A 204 -14.52 5.85 -0.30
C LYS A 204 -14.24 6.80 -1.47
N ASP A 205 -12.98 7.01 -1.83
CA ASP A 205 -12.58 7.72 -3.04
C ASP A 205 -12.52 6.76 -4.24
N LYS A 206 -13.45 6.93 -5.18
CA LYS A 206 -13.53 6.09 -6.38
C LYS A 206 -12.28 6.22 -7.27
N ILE A 207 -11.61 7.37 -7.30
CA ILE A 207 -10.41 7.59 -8.12
C ILE A 207 -9.26 6.75 -7.54
N SER A 208 -9.04 6.82 -6.23
CA SER A 208 -8.04 5.99 -5.56
C SER A 208 -8.30 4.49 -5.71
N MET A 209 -9.53 4.06 -5.99
CA MET A 209 -9.84 2.64 -6.16
C MET A 209 -9.60 2.10 -7.58
N VAL A 210 -9.30 2.96 -8.55
CA VAL A 210 -8.97 2.54 -9.91
C VAL A 210 -7.68 1.70 -9.92
N GLY A 211 -7.75 0.50 -10.52
CA GLY A 211 -6.61 -0.44 -10.62
C GLY A 211 -6.41 -1.34 -9.40
N ARG A 212 -7.14 -1.10 -8.30
CA ARG A 212 -6.99 -1.83 -7.04
C ARG A 212 -8.04 -2.92 -6.85
N ASP A 213 -7.67 -3.88 -6.02
CA ASP A 213 -8.55 -4.94 -5.52
C ASP A 213 -8.33 -5.02 -4.00
N PRO A 214 -9.27 -4.52 -3.17
CA PRO A 214 -9.12 -4.52 -1.71
C PRO A 214 -8.80 -5.89 -1.12
N ALA A 215 -9.30 -6.97 -1.73
CA ALA A 215 -9.06 -8.33 -1.27
C ALA A 215 -7.61 -8.77 -1.49
N LYS A 216 -6.89 -8.15 -2.43
CA LYS A 216 -5.48 -8.44 -2.74
C LYS A 216 -4.49 -7.61 -1.94
N GLY A 217 -4.93 -6.61 -1.17
CA GLY A 217 -4.02 -5.74 -0.43
C GLY A 217 -3.03 -5.03 -1.35
N SER A 218 -1.72 -5.23 -1.09
CA SER A 218 -0.61 -4.70 -1.90
C SER A 218 -0.22 -5.60 -3.10
N ILE A 219 -0.84 -6.77 -3.29
CA ILE A 219 -0.49 -7.71 -4.36
C ILE A 219 -0.94 -7.15 -5.71
N GLY A 220 0.02 -7.00 -6.63
CA GLY A 220 -0.25 -6.45 -7.95
C GLY A 220 -0.50 -4.94 -7.96
N SER A 221 0.17 -4.22 -7.05
CA SER A 221 0.08 -2.76 -6.88
C SER A 221 1.47 -2.16 -6.80
N VAL A 222 1.61 -0.88 -7.16
CA VAL A 222 2.89 -0.15 -6.99
C VAL A 222 3.02 0.23 -5.51
N GLY A 223 4.05 -0.31 -4.86
CA GLY A 223 4.31 -0.10 -3.43
C GLY A 223 3.44 -0.92 -2.48
N MET A 224 3.49 -0.54 -1.21
CA MET A 224 2.62 -1.02 -0.14
C MET A 224 1.35 -0.18 -0.10
N VAL A 225 0.20 -0.81 -0.26
CA VAL A 225 -1.09 -0.12 -0.26
C VAL A 225 -1.60 0.02 1.18
N TYR A 226 -1.97 1.24 1.55
CA TYR A 226 -2.54 1.57 2.85
C TYR A 226 -3.96 2.06 2.65
N TYR A 227 -4.94 1.18 2.88
CA TYR A 227 -6.35 1.56 2.80
C TYR A 227 -6.73 2.44 3.98
N VAL A 228 -7.13 3.68 3.73
CA VAL A 228 -7.38 4.69 4.76
C VAL A 228 -8.74 4.49 5.42
N ASP A 229 -8.77 4.62 6.75
CA ASP A 229 -10.00 4.64 7.54
C ASP A 229 -10.53 6.07 7.67
N SER A 230 -11.17 6.54 6.59
CA SER A 230 -11.67 7.92 6.45
C SER A 230 -13.10 8.12 6.96
N GLU A 231 -13.50 9.36 7.22
CA GLU A 231 -14.90 9.78 7.33
C GLU A 231 -15.53 9.91 5.95
N GLN A 232 -16.86 9.87 5.88
CA GLN A 232 -17.56 10.04 4.61
C GLN A 232 -17.64 11.53 4.28
N GLU A 233 -17.11 11.91 3.13
CA GLU A 233 -17.19 13.25 2.57
C GLU A 233 -17.95 13.24 1.23
N ASP A 234 -18.14 14.41 0.64
CA ASP A 234 -18.50 14.50 -0.79
C ASP A 234 -17.33 14.04 -1.67
N PHE A 235 -17.61 13.85 -2.97
CA PHE A 235 -16.66 13.24 -3.89
C PHE A 235 -15.30 13.98 -3.96
N VAL A 236 -15.33 15.31 -4.08
CA VAL A 236 -14.11 16.12 -4.17
C VAL A 236 -13.38 16.11 -2.85
N ASN A 237 -14.10 16.30 -1.75
CA ASN A 237 -13.47 16.37 -0.44
C ASN A 237 -12.87 15.03 -0.01
N GLN A 238 -13.51 13.91 -0.40
CA GLN A 238 -12.97 12.57 -0.20
C GLN A 238 -11.67 12.37 -0.98
N HIS A 239 -11.64 12.79 -2.25
CA HIS A 239 -10.44 12.70 -3.09
C HIS A 239 -9.31 13.59 -2.56
N MET A 240 -9.62 14.80 -2.11
CA MET A 240 -8.68 15.75 -1.52
C MET A 240 -8.25 15.41 -0.08
N THR A 241 -8.49 14.17 0.37
CA THR A 241 -8.04 13.61 1.66
C THR A 241 -8.66 14.26 2.90
N TYR A 242 -9.69 15.11 2.78
CA TYR A 242 -10.29 15.78 3.94
C TYR A 242 -10.96 14.82 4.92
N GLY A 243 -11.43 13.67 4.44
CA GLY A 243 -11.97 12.61 5.29
C GLY A 243 -10.91 11.80 6.04
N TYR A 244 -9.61 12.00 5.80
CA TYR A 244 -8.56 11.20 6.46
C TYR A 244 -8.60 11.42 7.98
N ARG A 245 -8.25 10.39 8.73
CA ARG A 245 -8.21 10.45 10.20
C ARG A 245 -6.83 10.11 10.72
N LEU A 246 -6.44 10.75 11.82
CA LEU A 246 -5.23 10.41 12.54
C LEU A 246 -5.54 9.56 13.76
N ASP A 247 -4.63 8.63 14.06
CA ASP A 247 -4.62 7.90 15.32
C ASP A 247 -4.09 8.81 16.45
N LYS A 248 -4.09 8.27 17.68
CA LYS A 248 -3.59 9.00 18.86
C LYS A 248 -2.11 9.40 18.79
N ASN A 249 -1.34 8.86 17.85
CA ASN A 249 0.08 9.14 17.64
C ASN A 249 0.31 10.08 16.45
N GLY A 250 -0.75 10.60 15.81
CA GLY A 250 -0.65 11.46 14.64
C GLY A 250 -0.41 10.73 13.31
N LYS A 251 -0.57 9.40 13.26
CA LYS A 251 -0.44 8.62 12.01
C LYS A 251 -1.80 8.46 11.33
N ILE A 252 -1.81 8.44 9.99
CA ILE A 252 -3.04 8.14 9.23
C ILE A 252 -3.62 6.79 9.67
N LYS A 253 -4.90 6.80 10.08
CA LYS A 253 -5.63 5.57 10.42
C LYS A 253 -5.85 4.77 9.15
N ILE A 254 -5.50 3.50 9.22
CA ILE A 254 -5.70 2.54 8.14
C ILE A 254 -6.78 1.54 8.53
N LEU A 255 -7.60 1.13 7.56
CA LEU A 255 -8.44 -0.03 7.70
C LEU A 255 -7.52 -1.24 7.83
N SER A 256 -7.56 -1.88 9.00
CA SER A 256 -6.86 -3.14 9.20
C SER A 256 -7.53 -4.20 8.34
N ASN A 257 -7.00 -4.45 7.14
CA ASN A 257 -7.04 -5.80 6.59
C ASN A 257 -5.73 -6.50 6.97
N THR A 258 -5.86 -7.55 7.75
CA THR A 258 -4.75 -8.36 8.26
C THR A 258 -3.88 -8.91 7.12
N SER A 259 -4.48 -9.20 5.96
CA SER A 259 -3.76 -9.59 4.74
C SER A 259 -2.70 -8.60 4.26
N THR A 260 -2.85 -7.29 4.51
CA THR A 260 -1.89 -6.29 4.03
C THR A 260 -0.78 -6.04 5.03
N VAL A 261 -1.06 -6.07 6.34
CA VAL A 261 -0.04 -5.76 7.36
C VAL A 261 1.01 -6.86 7.44
N ALA A 262 0.60 -8.12 7.58
CA ALA A 262 1.54 -9.25 7.64
C ALA A 262 2.32 -9.41 6.33
N TYR A 263 1.66 -9.19 5.18
CA TYR A 263 2.33 -9.24 3.88
C TYR A 263 3.30 -8.07 3.67
N ASN A 264 2.95 -6.86 4.08
CA ASN A 264 3.84 -5.70 4.03
C ASN A 264 5.05 -5.89 4.96
N ASP A 265 4.86 -6.42 6.17
CA ASP A 265 5.96 -6.77 7.09
C ASP A 265 6.92 -7.78 6.46
N PHE A 266 6.40 -8.81 5.79
CA PHE A 266 7.21 -9.76 5.03
C PHE A 266 8.00 -9.07 3.91
N LEU A 267 7.36 -8.17 3.13
CA LEU A 267 8.02 -7.44 2.05
C LEU A 267 9.14 -6.52 2.55
N ILE A 268 8.91 -5.80 3.64
CA ILE A 268 9.91 -4.92 4.27
C ILE A 268 11.12 -5.75 4.75
N LYS A 269 10.88 -6.88 5.43
CA LYS A 269 11.96 -7.78 5.87
C LYS A 269 12.74 -8.34 4.69
N MET A 270 12.05 -8.73 3.61
CA MET A 270 12.70 -9.19 2.38
C MET A 270 13.53 -8.09 1.70
N GLU A 271 13.14 -6.83 1.83
CA GLU A 271 13.94 -5.69 1.36
C GLU A 271 15.21 -5.48 2.20
N GLY A 272 15.11 -5.59 3.52
CA GLY A 272 16.27 -5.65 4.40
C GLY A 272 17.21 -6.79 4.01
N TYR A 273 16.67 -7.99 3.76
CA TYR A 273 17.44 -9.12 3.26
C TYR A 273 18.16 -8.82 1.93
N LYS A 274 17.50 -8.18 0.95
CA LYS A 274 18.14 -7.78 -0.31
C LYS A 274 19.30 -6.81 -0.07
N THR A 275 19.12 -5.87 0.87
CA THR A 275 20.16 -4.91 1.26
C THR A 275 21.37 -5.63 1.85
N LEU A 276 21.17 -6.53 2.82
CA LEU A 276 22.23 -7.39 3.36
C LEU A 276 22.93 -8.19 2.28
N LYS A 277 22.16 -8.84 1.41
CA LYS A 277 22.66 -9.64 0.29
C LYS A 277 23.57 -8.83 -0.63
N ASN A 278 23.24 -7.57 -0.88
CA ASN A 278 24.05 -6.67 -1.70
C ASN A 278 25.33 -6.23 -0.96
N ILE A 279 25.24 -5.87 0.33
CA ILE A 279 26.40 -5.51 1.16
C ILE A 279 27.42 -6.65 1.20
N LEU A 280 26.96 -7.89 1.40
CA LEU A 280 27.82 -9.08 1.47
C LEU A 280 28.32 -9.57 0.11
N SER A 281 27.87 -8.98 -1.01
CA SER A 281 28.24 -9.45 -2.34
C SER A 281 29.55 -8.87 -2.89
N SER A 282 30.17 -7.92 -2.17
CA SER A 282 31.25 -7.07 -2.70
C SER A 282 32.45 -7.84 -3.28
N ASP A 283 32.77 -9.01 -2.72
CA ASP A 283 33.87 -9.87 -3.18
C ASP A 283 33.40 -11.31 -3.54
N GLY A 284 32.09 -11.48 -3.77
CA GLY A 284 31.42 -12.78 -3.85
C GLY A 284 31.16 -13.38 -2.46
N TYR A 285 30.28 -14.38 -2.39
CA TYR A 285 29.86 -14.95 -1.10
C TYR A 285 30.78 -16.07 -0.63
N THR A 286 31.22 -15.99 0.63
CA THR A 286 31.77 -17.12 1.36
C THR A 286 30.69 -18.16 1.68
N ALA A 287 31.09 -19.40 1.99
CA ALA A 287 30.15 -20.45 2.40
C ALA A 287 29.36 -20.06 3.67
N GLY A 288 29.96 -19.27 4.57
CA GLY A 288 29.28 -18.76 5.77
C GLY A 288 28.22 -17.71 5.44
N GLU A 289 28.52 -16.78 4.53
CA GLU A 289 27.56 -15.76 4.08
C GLU A 289 26.40 -16.38 3.28
N GLN A 290 26.67 -17.40 2.45
CA GLN A 290 25.61 -18.15 1.78
C GLN A 290 24.68 -18.82 2.79
N LEU A 291 25.26 -19.53 3.78
CA LEU A 291 24.47 -20.17 4.83
C LEU A 291 23.68 -19.16 5.66
N PHE A 292 24.26 -17.99 5.95
CA PHE A 292 23.56 -16.88 6.60
C PHE A 292 22.39 -16.37 5.78
N LEU A 293 22.62 -16.03 4.51
CA LEU A 293 21.58 -15.52 3.63
C LEU A 293 20.45 -16.54 3.42
N ASP A 294 20.77 -17.82 3.27
CA ASP A 294 19.77 -18.89 3.17
C ASP A 294 18.97 -19.02 4.48
N SER A 295 19.64 -18.89 5.63
CA SER A 295 19.01 -18.93 6.95
C SER A 295 18.07 -17.74 7.16
N GLU A 296 18.51 -16.52 6.84
CA GLU A 296 17.69 -15.31 6.97
C GLU A 296 16.50 -15.33 6.03
N GLN A 297 16.70 -15.72 4.76
CA GLN A 297 15.60 -15.84 3.82
C GLN A 297 14.57 -16.88 4.29
N ALA A 298 15.02 -18.03 4.80
CA ALA A 298 14.14 -19.06 5.33
C ALA A 298 13.37 -18.59 6.58
N LYS A 299 14.03 -17.90 7.52
CA LYS A 299 13.38 -17.31 8.71
C LYS A 299 12.32 -16.27 8.33
N ILE A 300 12.65 -15.36 7.41
CA ILE A 300 11.75 -14.29 6.97
C ILE A 300 10.53 -14.89 6.27
N ALA A 301 10.74 -15.85 5.35
CA ALA A 301 9.66 -16.53 4.65
C ALA A 301 8.76 -17.33 5.60
N ALA A 302 9.34 -18.12 6.50
CA ALA A 302 8.56 -18.96 7.42
C ALA A 302 7.74 -18.12 8.41
N SER A 303 8.36 -17.13 9.05
CA SER A 303 7.67 -16.24 9.99
C SER A 303 6.61 -15.39 9.30
N GLY A 304 6.90 -14.90 8.08
CA GLY A 304 5.93 -14.14 7.28
C GLY A 304 4.70 -14.95 6.92
N ILE A 305 4.87 -16.18 6.41
CA ILE A 305 3.74 -17.05 6.06
C ILE A 305 2.96 -17.47 7.31
N CYS A 306 3.65 -17.85 8.38
CA CYS A 306 3.03 -18.21 9.66
C CYS A 306 2.13 -17.08 10.17
N ARG A 307 2.67 -15.84 10.20
CA ARG A 307 1.91 -14.65 10.59
C ARG A 307 0.69 -14.42 9.71
N ILE A 308 0.83 -14.47 8.38
CA ILE A 308 -0.30 -14.30 7.45
C ILE A 308 -1.40 -15.32 7.75
N VAL A 309 -1.04 -16.59 7.92
CA VAL A 309 -2.02 -17.67 8.15
C VAL A 309 -2.72 -17.53 9.50
N THR A 310 -2.01 -17.18 10.57
CA THR A 310 -2.61 -16.92 11.89
C THR A 310 -3.58 -15.74 11.83
N GLU A 311 -3.19 -14.64 11.19
CA GLU A 311 -4.05 -13.46 11.07
C GLU A 311 -5.31 -13.73 10.22
N GLU A 312 -5.19 -14.45 9.09
CA GLU A 312 -6.32 -14.88 8.26
C GLU A 312 -7.24 -15.87 8.98
N MET A 313 -6.67 -16.76 9.80
CA MET A 313 -7.43 -17.69 10.61
C MET A 313 -8.32 -16.96 11.63
N ASP A 314 -7.81 -15.90 12.25
CA ASP A 314 -8.61 -15.09 13.17
C ASP A 314 -9.76 -14.36 12.46
N ILE A 315 -9.57 -13.90 11.23
CA ILE A 315 -10.67 -13.38 10.39
C ILE A 315 -11.73 -14.46 10.18
N ILE A 316 -11.34 -15.65 9.74
CA ILE A 316 -12.28 -16.73 9.42
C ILE A 316 -13.05 -17.17 10.66
N LYS A 317 -12.40 -17.25 11.82
CA LYS A 317 -13.08 -17.49 13.11
C LYS A 317 -14.09 -16.40 13.44
N ASN A 318 -13.73 -15.13 13.25
CA ASN A 318 -14.62 -14.01 13.52
C ASN A 318 -15.85 -14.00 12.60
N ILE A 319 -15.67 -14.27 11.30
CA ILE A 319 -16.77 -14.41 10.34
C ILE A 319 -17.69 -15.57 10.76
N TYR A 320 -17.12 -16.72 11.09
CA TYR A 320 -17.88 -17.87 11.55
C TYR A 320 -18.69 -17.55 12.82
N ASN A 321 -18.03 -17.01 13.85
CA ASN A 321 -18.66 -16.67 15.12
C ASN A 321 -19.79 -15.63 14.94
N ARG A 322 -19.58 -14.62 14.09
CA ARG A 322 -20.60 -13.63 13.78
C ARG A 322 -21.79 -14.24 13.04
N GLY A 323 -21.54 -15.10 12.04
CA GLY A 323 -22.60 -15.82 11.35
C GLY A 323 -23.42 -16.70 12.30
N ILE A 324 -22.77 -17.38 13.24
CA ILE A 324 -23.46 -18.16 14.28
C ILE A 324 -24.25 -17.26 15.22
N GLN A 325 -23.71 -16.12 15.63
CA GLN A 325 -24.41 -15.16 16.47
C GLN A 325 -25.68 -14.65 15.77
N ASP A 326 -25.56 -14.14 14.55
CA ASP A 326 -26.68 -13.60 13.76
C ASP A 326 -27.76 -14.68 13.55
N ALA A 327 -27.37 -15.93 13.22
CA ALA A 327 -28.30 -17.04 13.08
C ALA A 327 -28.95 -17.46 14.41
N SER A 328 -28.22 -17.36 15.52
CA SER A 328 -28.75 -17.65 16.85
C SER A 328 -29.79 -16.62 17.28
N GLU A 329 -29.57 -15.34 16.96
CA GLU A 329 -30.54 -14.27 17.20
C GLU A 329 -31.83 -14.48 16.38
N VAL A 330 -31.69 -14.83 15.10
CA VAL A 330 -32.84 -15.20 14.25
C VAL A 330 -33.58 -16.42 14.80
N PHE A 331 -32.85 -17.48 15.16
CA PHE A 331 -33.44 -18.71 15.68
C PHE A 331 -34.18 -18.46 17.01
N ALA A 332 -33.58 -17.69 17.93
CA ALA A 332 -34.21 -17.31 19.19
C ALA A 332 -35.50 -16.47 18.99
N SER A 333 -35.53 -15.63 17.95
CA SER A 333 -36.69 -14.81 17.63
C SER A 333 -37.93 -15.61 17.22
N CYS A 334 -37.77 -16.89 16.83
CA CYS A 334 -38.88 -17.77 16.48
C CYS A 334 -39.82 -18.07 17.67
N SER A 335 -39.39 -17.77 18.89
CA SER A 335 -40.21 -17.87 20.12
C SER A 335 -41.08 -16.62 20.40
N ASN A 336 -40.86 -15.54 19.63
CA ASN A 336 -41.60 -14.28 19.79
C ASN A 336 -42.93 -14.32 19.04
N VAL A 337 -44.03 -14.26 19.79
CA VAL A 337 -45.39 -14.25 19.23
C VAL A 337 -45.63 -12.94 18.47
N PRO A 338 -45.93 -12.97 17.15
CA PRO A 338 -46.18 -11.76 16.38
C PRO A 338 -47.47 -11.05 16.84
N TRP A 339 -47.51 -9.73 16.70
CA TRP A 339 -48.68 -8.94 17.10
C TRP A 339 -49.94 -9.38 16.33
N GLY A 340 -51.03 -9.60 17.08
CA GLY A 340 -52.31 -10.06 16.53
C GLY A 340 -52.52 -11.58 16.52
N PHE A 341 -51.51 -12.37 16.90
CA PHE A 341 -51.63 -13.83 17.06
C PHE A 341 -51.86 -14.22 18.54
N ILE A 342 -52.62 -15.30 18.76
CA ILE A 342 -52.90 -15.86 20.09
C ILE A 342 -52.27 -17.25 20.16
N LEU A 343 -50.94 -17.30 20.05
CA LEU A 343 -50.12 -18.50 20.18
C LEU A 343 -49.28 -18.41 21.45
N SER A 344 -48.95 -19.54 22.05
CA SER A 344 -47.82 -19.63 22.99
C SER A 344 -46.48 -19.51 22.25
N SER A 345 -45.40 -19.22 22.99
CA SER A 345 -44.04 -19.22 22.42
C SER A 345 -43.70 -20.55 21.75
N TYR A 346 -44.10 -21.68 22.36
CA TYR A 346 -43.89 -23.01 21.79
C TYR A 346 -44.68 -23.23 20.49
N GLU A 347 -45.95 -22.84 20.44
CA GLU A 347 -46.75 -22.94 19.20
C GLU A 347 -46.18 -22.06 18.07
N THR A 348 -45.58 -20.92 18.42
CA THR A 348 -44.89 -20.04 17.47
C THR A 348 -43.62 -20.68 16.93
N GLU A 349 -42.79 -21.28 17.80
CA GLU A 349 -41.60 -22.04 17.40
C GLU A 349 -41.94 -23.21 16.46
N VAL A 350 -43.01 -23.95 16.79
CA VAL A 350 -43.50 -25.06 15.94
C VAL A 350 -43.92 -24.53 14.56
N ALA A 351 -44.68 -23.43 14.50
CA ALA A 351 -45.11 -22.85 13.23
C ALA A 351 -43.93 -22.40 12.35
N TYR A 352 -42.90 -21.76 12.92
CA TYR A 352 -41.69 -21.41 12.18
C TYR A 352 -40.91 -22.65 11.73
N SER A 353 -40.80 -23.67 12.59
CA SER A 353 -40.14 -24.93 12.27
C SER A 353 -40.84 -25.67 11.12
N GLU A 354 -42.18 -25.73 11.11
CA GLU A 354 -42.99 -26.26 10.01
C GLU A 354 -42.81 -25.46 8.71
N GLY A 355 -42.60 -24.15 8.83
CA GLY A 355 -42.21 -23.26 7.73
C GLY A 355 -40.77 -23.44 7.25
N GLY A 356 -39.98 -24.31 7.89
CA GLY A 356 -38.59 -24.61 7.53
C GLY A 356 -37.53 -23.79 8.26
N LEU A 357 -37.89 -23.05 9.32
CA LEU A 357 -36.95 -22.36 10.22
C LEU A 357 -36.70 -23.21 11.47
N ASN A 358 -35.73 -24.12 11.39
CA ASN A 358 -35.25 -24.94 12.50
C ASN A 358 -33.72 -24.82 12.66
N TYR A 359 -33.15 -25.47 13.69
CA TYR A 359 -31.71 -25.42 13.97
C TYR A 359 -30.87 -25.80 12.75
N GLU A 360 -31.18 -26.92 12.07
CA GLU A 360 -30.41 -27.40 10.92
C GLU A 360 -30.40 -26.40 9.76
N THR A 361 -31.55 -25.77 9.51
CA THR A 361 -31.72 -24.79 8.41
C THR A 361 -31.21 -23.39 8.74
N THR A 362 -30.89 -23.09 10.01
CA THR A 362 -30.43 -21.77 10.47
C THR A 362 -28.98 -21.80 10.92
N ILE A 363 -28.70 -22.43 12.05
CA ILE A 363 -27.37 -22.52 12.65
C ILE A 363 -26.59 -23.66 11.99
N GLY A 364 -27.22 -24.83 11.82
CA GLY A 364 -26.60 -26.04 11.28
C GLY A 364 -26.04 -25.86 9.87
N ILE A 365 -26.73 -25.13 8.99
CA ILE A 365 -26.25 -24.85 7.63
C ILE A 365 -24.96 -24.00 7.63
N ILE A 366 -24.83 -23.05 8.57
CA ILE A 366 -23.61 -22.25 8.74
C ILE A 366 -22.49 -23.13 9.29
N GLN A 367 -22.76 -23.92 10.33
CA GLN A 367 -21.80 -24.87 10.90
C GLN A 367 -21.28 -25.85 9.84
N ASN A 368 -22.17 -26.52 9.11
CA ASN A 368 -21.82 -27.49 8.08
C ASN A 368 -21.02 -26.87 6.93
N ARG A 369 -21.28 -25.60 6.58
CA ARG A 369 -20.55 -24.90 5.53
C ARG A 369 -19.18 -24.42 5.99
N PHE A 370 -19.05 -23.94 7.23
CA PHE A 370 -17.82 -23.33 7.72
C PHE A 370 -16.87 -24.29 8.43
N HIS A 371 -17.34 -25.36 9.08
CA HIS A 371 -16.48 -26.33 9.75
C HIS A 371 -15.35 -26.87 8.85
N PRO A 372 -15.60 -27.31 7.60
CA PRO A 372 -14.52 -27.79 6.73
C PRO A 372 -13.48 -26.71 6.41
N VAL A 373 -13.92 -25.45 6.29
CA VAL A 373 -13.05 -24.31 6.01
C VAL A 373 -12.19 -23.98 7.24
N VAL A 374 -12.82 -23.88 8.41
CA VAL A 374 -12.14 -23.62 9.68
C VAL A 374 -11.13 -24.72 9.99
N ASP A 375 -11.48 -25.99 9.79
CA ASP A 375 -10.59 -27.12 10.05
C ASP A 375 -9.40 -27.14 9.08
N LYS A 376 -9.63 -26.85 7.80
CA LYS A 376 -8.54 -26.73 6.82
C LYS A 376 -7.57 -25.61 7.18
N VAL A 377 -8.08 -24.46 7.61
CA VAL A 377 -7.25 -23.31 7.98
C VAL A 377 -6.50 -23.55 9.29
N LYS A 378 -7.13 -24.21 10.28
CA LYS A 378 -6.46 -24.70 11.50
C LYS A 378 -5.29 -25.62 11.19
N GLN A 379 -5.47 -26.52 10.23
CA GLN A 379 -4.39 -27.42 9.82
C GLN A 379 -3.25 -26.64 9.15
N LEU A 380 -3.56 -25.68 8.28
CA LEU A 380 -2.54 -24.82 7.66
C LEU A 380 -1.77 -24.00 8.71
N GLU A 381 -2.46 -23.39 9.68
CA GLU A 381 -1.82 -22.64 10.77
C GLU A 381 -0.82 -23.53 11.53
N LYS A 382 -1.24 -24.75 11.87
CA LYS A 382 -0.37 -25.73 12.53
C LYS A 382 0.84 -26.08 11.66
N ASP A 383 0.61 -26.42 10.39
CA ASP A 383 1.67 -26.83 9.47
C ASP A 383 2.73 -25.74 9.30
N PHE A 384 2.33 -24.48 9.17
CA PHE A 384 3.26 -23.35 9.06
C PHE A 384 3.94 -23.00 10.38
N THR A 385 3.24 -23.10 11.51
CA THR A 385 3.86 -22.93 12.84
C THR A 385 4.93 -24.00 13.10
N ASP A 386 4.64 -25.24 12.73
CA ASP A 386 5.59 -26.35 12.88
C ASP A 386 6.78 -26.21 11.92
N LEU A 387 6.55 -25.73 10.69
CA LEU A 387 7.61 -25.42 9.72
C LEU A 387 8.53 -24.30 10.22
N GLU A 388 7.97 -23.21 10.74
CA GLU A 388 8.74 -22.10 11.31
C GLU A 388 9.64 -22.58 12.44
N LYS A 389 9.10 -23.36 13.39
CA LYS A 389 9.87 -23.96 14.48
C LYS A 389 10.98 -24.87 13.97
N GLN A 390 10.71 -25.70 12.97
CA GLN A 390 11.72 -26.60 12.39
C GLN A 390 12.87 -25.81 11.77
N ILE A 391 12.59 -24.74 11.03
CA ILE A 391 13.60 -23.86 10.44
C ILE A 391 14.43 -23.18 11.54
N GLN A 392 13.77 -22.57 12.54
CA GLN A 392 14.45 -21.90 13.65
C GLN A 392 15.34 -22.87 14.43
N ASN A 393 14.84 -24.06 14.77
CA ASN A 393 15.61 -25.08 15.48
C ASN A 393 16.79 -25.60 14.66
N GLY A 394 16.61 -25.78 13.34
CA GLY A 394 17.67 -26.22 12.44
C GLY A 394 18.82 -25.21 12.38
N ILE A 395 18.48 -23.92 12.27
CA ILE A 395 19.46 -22.82 12.28
C ILE A 395 20.14 -22.74 13.65
N GLN A 396 19.37 -22.72 14.73
CA GLN A 396 19.94 -22.60 16.09
C GLN A 396 20.89 -23.75 16.40
N LYS A 397 20.52 -24.99 16.06
CA LYS A 397 21.41 -26.16 16.23
C LYS A 397 22.74 -25.95 15.51
N LYS A 398 22.72 -25.40 14.29
CA LYS A 398 23.94 -25.16 13.52
C LYS A 398 24.83 -24.09 14.17
N LEU A 399 24.23 -23.05 14.75
CA LEU A 399 24.95 -21.99 15.45
C LEU A 399 25.49 -22.45 16.81
N ASP A 400 24.78 -23.34 17.51
CA ASP A 400 25.25 -23.94 18.77
C ASP A 400 26.49 -24.82 18.58
N GLU A 401 26.56 -25.51 17.42
CA GLU A 401 27.69 -26.37 17.03
C GLU A 401 28.91 -25.56 16.54
N ASP A 402 28.73 -24.32 16.08
CA ASP A 402 29.78 -23.49 15.48
C ASP A 402 29.74 -22.05 16.03
N ARG A 403 30.51 -21.81 17.11
CA ARG A 403 30.56 -20.50 17.78
C ARG A 403 31.17 -19.39 16.91
N GLU A 404 32.07 -19.72 15.98
CA GLU A 404 32.65 -18.72 15.08
C GLU A 404 31.59 -18.28 14.06
N LEU A 405 30.86 -19.22 13.48
CA LEU A 405 29.73 -18.94 12.60
C LEU A 405 28.64 -18.13 13.32
N ALA A 406 28.31 -18.49 14.57
CA ALA A 406 27.35 -17.73 15.38
C ALA A 406 27.79 -16.26 15.57
N SER A 407 29.07 -16.03 15.86
CA SER A 407 29.59 -14.66 15.96
C SER A 407 29.52 -13.90 14.64
N LYS A 408 29.74 -14.57 13.50
CA LYS A 408 29.63 -13.95 12.16
C LYS A 408 28.18 -13.61 11.81
N PHE A 409 27.23 -14.49 12.11
CA PHE A 409 25.80 -14.22 11.95
C PHE A 409 25.40 -12.93 12.67
N SER A 410 25.77 -12.78 13.94
CA SER A 410 25.46 -11.56 14.70
C SER A 410 26.10 -10.29 14.13
N GLN A 411 27.28 -10.39 13.51
CA GLN A 411 27.94 -9.26 12.85
C GLN A 411 27.23 -8.88 11.54
N TRP A 412 26.77 -9.87 10.76
CA TRP A 412 26.06 -9.62 9.52
C TRP A 412 24.63 -9.11 9.77
N GLU A 413 23.96 -9.57 10.83
CA GLU A 413 22.67 -9.05 11.26
C GLU A 413 22.72 -7.54 11.62
N SER A 414 23.85 -7.04 12.12
CA SER A 414 24.00 -5.62 12.49
C SER A 414 24.40 -4.68 11.33
N LEU A 415 24.37 -5.16 10.09
CA LEU A 415 24.64 -4.34 8.89
C LEU A 415 23.39 -3.63 8.34
N LEU A 416 22.21 -3.96 8.86
CA LEU A 416 20.96 -3.20 8.68
C LEU A 416 20.82 -2.16 9.78
#